data_AF-A0A356JZC6-F1
#
_entry.id   AF-A0A356JZC6-F1
#
_cell.length_a   1.000
_cell.length_b   1.000
_cell.length_c   1.000
_cell.angle_alpha   90.00
_cell.angle_beta   90.00
_cell.angle_gamma   90.00
#
_symmetry.space_group_name_H-M   'P 1'
#
loop_
_entity.id
_entity.type
_entity.pdbx_description
1 polymer ?
#
loop_
_entity_poly.entity_id
_entity_poly.type
_entity_poly.pdbx_seq_one_letter_code
_entity_poly.pdbx_strand_id
1 'polypeptide(L)'
;VEPGGTPAAGSAEYKKFLEAKIPMVVIFGDYIDNGPGDIHSTAFWKNVRDQALDFAEHYRADGGDAEVWDLPKMGITGNSHFMFQEKNNRQIADLIENWLKARKL
;
A
#
# COMPACT_ATOMS: atom_id res chain seq x y z
N VAL A 1 -2.90 14.87 2.48
CA VAL A 1 -2.13 13.60 2.48
C VAL A 1 -1.57 13.49 1.08
N GLU A 2 -0.26 13.65 0.94
CA GLU A 2 0.47 13.40 -0.30
C GLU A 2 1.13 12.02 -0.18
N PRO A 3 1.35 11.28 -1.28
CA PRO A 3 1.99 9.98 -1.20
C PRO A 3 3.45 10.14 -0.77
N GLY A 4 3.72 9.88 0.50
CA GLY A 4 5.05 9.49 0.94
C GLY A 4 5.33 8.11 0.38
N GLY A 5 6.26 7.99 -0.56
CA GLY A 5 6.68 6.69 -1.08
C GLY A 5 7.24 5.79 0.03
N THR A 6 7.40 4.50 -0.27
CA THR A 6 8.08 3.57 0.62
C THR A 6 9.58 3.89 0.69
N PRO A 7 10.26 3.68 1.83
CA PRO A 7 11.71 3.82 1.92
C PRO A 7 12.41 2.94 0.89
N ALA A 8 13.49 3.44 0.27
CA ALA A 8 14.30 2.63 -0.62
C ALA A 8 14.96 1.47 0.15
N ALA A 9 15.05 0.30 -0.47
CA ALA A 9 15.70 -0.87 0.12
C ALA A 9 17.12 -0.53 0.61
N GLY A 10 17.43 -0.88 1.85
CA GLY A 10 18.73 -0.63 2.48
C GLY A 10 18.99 0.81 2.95
N SER A 11 18.05 1.75 2.79
CA SER A 11 18.16 3.10 3.36
C SER A 11 18.24 3.09 4.89
N ALA A 12 18.60 4.22 5.50
CA ALA A 12 18.64 4.35 6.96
C ALA A 12 17.26 4.16 7.60
N GLU A 13 16.22 4.74 6.99
CA GLU A 13 14.82 4.60 7.42
C GLU A 13 14.34 3.16 7.28
N TYR A 14 14.66 2.51 6.15
CA TYR A 14 14.35 1.09 5.91
C TYR A 14 14.92 0.21 7.03
N LYS A 15 16.22 0.36 7.32
CA LYS A 15 16.91 -0.43 8.36
C LYS A 15 16.31 -0.19 9.74
N LYS A 16 15.97 1.06 10.06
CA LYS A 16 15.34 1.41 11.33
C LYS A 16 13.98 0.72 11.51
N PHE A 17 13.13 0.69 10.48
CA PHE A 17 11.86 -0.01 10.56
C PHE A 17 12.03 -1.52 10.68
N LEU A 18 12.97 -2.09 9.92
CA LEU A 18 13.28 -3.51 9.94
C LEU A 18 13.78 -3.97 11.32
N GLU A 19 14.75 -3.25 11.90
CA GLU A 19 15.29 -3.52 13.24
C GLU A 19 14.21 -3.45 14.32
N ALA A 20 13.29 -2.48 14.20
CA ALA A 20 12.15 -2.33 15.09
C ALA A 20 11.01 -3.33 14.82
N LYS A 21 11.13 -4.18 13.79
CA LYS A 21 10.13 -5.17 13.35
C LYS A 21 8.75 -4.55 13.13
N ILE A 22 8.71 -3.36 12.54
CA ILE A 22 7.45 -2.69 12.25
C ILE A 22 6.75 -3.43 11.10
N PRO A 23 5.53 -3.98 11.31
CA PRO A 23 4.74 -4.53 10.23
C PRO A 23 4.14 -3.40 9.39
N MET A 24 4.12 -3.57 8.08
CA MET A 24 3.65 -2.55 7.13
C MET A 24 2.58 -3.08 6.18
N VAL A 25 1.59 -2.25 5.88
CA VAL A 25 0.64 -2.48 4.79
C VAL A 25 0.49 -1.22 3.97
N VAL A 26 0.64 -1.32 2.64
CA VAL A 26 0.43 -0.23 1.69
C VAL A 26 -0.81 -0.54 0.86
N ILE A 27 -1.78 0.37 0.86
CA ILE A 27 -3.11 0.13 0.25
C ILE A 27 -3.28 1.05 -0.96
N PHE A 28 -3.59 0.46 -2.12
CA PHE A 28 -3.87 1.14 -3.37
C PHE A 28 -5.34 1.01 -3.76
N GLY A 29 -5.93 2.13 -4.21
CA GLY A 29 -7.28 2.19 -4.76
C GLY A 29 -7.38 1.62 -6.18
N ASP A 30 -8.45 1.99 -6.87
CA ASP A 30 -8.73 1.57 -8.25
C ASP A 30 -8.19 2.59 -9.28
N TYR A 31 -8.41 2.34 -10.57
CA TYR A 31 -8.10 3.21 -11.70
C TYR A 31 -6.60 3.36 -12.03
N ILE A 32 -5.73 2.53 -11.44
CA ILE A 32 -4.29 2.53 -11.75
C ILE A 32 -4.02 1.82 -13.08
N ASP A 33 -4.59 0.64 -13.31
CA ASP A 33 -4.40 -0.13 -14.55
C ASP A 33 -5.57 0.00 -15.54
N ASN A 34 -6.69 0.57 -15.10
CA ASN A 34 -7.96 0.73 -15.84
C ASN A 34 -8.46 2.19 -15.91
N GLY A 35 -7.66 3.16 -15.46
CA GLY A 35 -7.93 4.58 -15.62
C GLY A 35 -7.48 5.14 -16.99
N PRO A 36 -7.67 6.45 -17.24
CA PRO A 36 -7.22 7.09 -18.47
C PRO A 36 -5.69 6.97 -18.64
N GLY A 37 -5.21 6.39 -19.73
CA GLY A 37 -3.77 6.19 -19.97
C GLY A 37 -3.01 7.45 -20.40
N ASP A 38 -3.72 8.54 -20.69
CA ASP A 38 -3.20 9.79 -21.24
C ASP A 38 -3.00 10.90 -20.19
N ILE A 39 -3.25 10.58 -18.91
CA ILE A 39 -3.03 11.53 -17.80
C ILE A 39 -1.78 11.14 -17.00
N HIS A 40 -1.04 12.16 -16.56
CA HIS A 40 0.17 12.00 -15.76
C HIS A 40 -0.07 11.16 -14.49
N SER A 41 -1.23 11.33 -13.85
CA SER A 41 -1.58 10.64 -12.61
C SER A 41 -1.57 9.11 -12.75
N THR A 42 -1.97 8.55 -13.89
CA THR A 42 -2.01 7.10 -14.10
C THR A 42 -0.61 6.50 -14.08
N ALA A 43 0.31 7.09 -14.85
CA ALA A 43 1.72 6.67 -14.85
C ALA A 43 2.37 6.87 -13.47
N PHE A 44 2.05 7.98 -12.81
CA PHE A 44 2.54 8.27 -11.45
C PHE A 44 2.10 7.19 -10.44
N TRP A 45 0.80 6.89 -10.35
CA TRP A 45 0.30 5.91 -9.38
C TRP A 45 0.75 4.48 -9.70
N LYS A 46 0.92 4.15 -10.98
CA LYS A 46 1.55 2.89 -11.38
C LYS A 46 2.97 2.78 -10.84
N ASN A 47 3.80 3.81 -11.04
CA ASN A 47 5.16 3.83 -10.51
C ASN A 47 5.21 3.74 -8.98
N VAL A 48 4.34 4.47 -8.27
CA VAL A 48 4.27 4.41 -6.79
C VAL A 48 3.88 3.01 -6.32
N ARG A 49 2.93 2.34 -6.98
CA ARG A 49 2.57 0.95 -6.66
C ARG A 49 3.73 -0.01 -6.91
N ASP A 50 4.39 0.12 -8.05
CA ASP A 50 5.48 -0.78 -8.42
C ASP A 50 6.68 -0.63 -7.45
N GLN A 51 6.95 0.59 -6.97
CA GLN A 51 7.91 0.84 -5.88
C GLN A 51 7.50 0.22 -4.54
N ALA A 52 6.20 0.29 -4.19
CA ALA A 52 5.71 -0.35 -2.96
C ALA A 52 5.81 -1.88 -3.02
N LEU A 53 5.59 -2.48 -4.20
CA LEU A 53 5.77 -3.91 -4.43
C LEU A 53 7.25 -4.31 -4.24
N ASP A 54 8.17 -3.56 -4.85
CA ASP A 54 9.62 -3.76 -4.70
C ASP A 54 10.07 -3.64 -3.25
N PHE A 55 9.60 -2.60 -2.54
CA PHE A 55 9.84 -2.44 -1.10
C PHE A 55 9.36 -3.65 -0.31
N ALA A 56 8.11 -4.09 -0.52
CA ALA A 56 7.54 -5.18 0.26
C ALA A 56 8.24 -6.52 -0.01
N GLU A 57 8.70 -6.74 -1.24
CA GLU A 57 9.54 -7.90 -1.59
C GLU A 57 10.85 -7.90 -0.80
N HIS A 58 11.62 -6.81 -0.87
CA HIS A 58 12.88 -6.69 -0.14
C HIS A 58 12.68 -6.76 1.38
N TYR A 59 11.68 -6.05 1.92
CA TYR A 59 11.42 -6.01 3.36
C TYR A 59 11.08 -7.40 3.92
N ARG A 60 10.29 -8.20 3.18
CA ARG A 60 10.04 -9.61 3.55
C ARG A 60 11.28 -10.47 3.39
N ALA A 61 12.07 -10.29 2.33
CA ALA A 61 13.31 -11.04 2.11
C ALA A 61 14.33 -10.82 3.24
N ASP A 62 14.36 -9.63 3.82
CA ASP A 62 15.22 -9.26 4.95
C ASP A 62 14.63 -9.65 6.32
N GLY A 63 13.50 -10.37 6.36
CA GLY A 63 12.88 -10.88 7.58
C GLY A 63 11.85 -9.95 8.24
N GLY A 64 11.45 -8.88 7.56
CA GLY A 64 10.34 -8.01 7.95
C GLY A 64 8.96 -8.55 7.55
N ASP A 65 7.92 -7.79 7.89
CA ASP A 65 6.52 -8.09 7.55
C ASP A 65 5.92 -6.93 6.76
N ALA A 66 5.65 -7.15 5.48
CA ALA A 66 5.07 -6.15 4.59
C ALA A 66 4.07 -6.75 3.61
N GLU A 67 2.91 -6.10 3.49
CA GLU A 67 1.86 -6.41 2.51
C GLU A 67 1.58 -5.21 1.60
N VAL A 68 1.21 -5.49 0.35
CA VAL A 68 0.68 -4.49 -0.58
C VAL A 68 -0.71 -4.94 -1.01
N TRP A 69 -1.71 -4.10 -0.75
CA TRP A 69 -3.10 -4.37 -1.12
C TRP A 69 -3.48 -3.55 -2.33
N ASP A 70 -3.81 -4.25 -3.41
CA ASP A 70 -4.40 -3.70 -4.62
C ASP A 70 -5.89 -4.03 -4.56
N LEU A 71 -6.71 -3.07 -4.12
CA LEU A 71 -8.11 -3.30 -3.78
C LEU A 71 -8.91 -3.96 -4.92
N PRO A 72 -8.75 -3.56 -6.21
CA PRO A 72 -9.38 -4.26 -7.33
C PRO A 72 -9.04 -5.76 -7.40
N LYS A 73 -7.78 -6.14 -7.13
CA LYS A 73 -7.37 -7.56 -7.11
C LYS A 73 -7.99 -8.33 -5.94
N MET A 74 -8.46 -7.64 -4.92
CA MET A 74 -9.21 -8.20 -3.79
C MET A 74 -10.74 -8.17 -4.01
N GLY A 75 -11.21 -7.77 -5.20
CA GLY A 75 -12.63 -7.66 -5.52
C GLY A 75 -13.30 -6.38 -4.99
N ILE A 76 -12.50 -5.37 -4.59
CA ILE A 76 -12.98 -4.08 -4.08
C ILE A 76 -12.65 -3.00 -5.10
N THR A 77 -13.66 -2.56 -5.85
CA THR A 77 -13.50 -1.62 -6.97
C THR A 77 -14.09 -0.26 -6.65
N GLY A 78 -13.62 0.77 -7.36
CA GLY A 78 -14.18 2.12 -7.35
C GLY A 78 -13.57 3.09 -6.34
N ASN A 79 -12.65 2.64 -5.48
CA ASN A 79 -11.99 3.51 -4.50
C ASN A 79 -11.01 4.49 -5.16
N SER A 80 -11.10 5.79 -4.83
CA SER A 80 -10.06 6.76 -5.16
C SER A 80 -8.87 6.71 -4.19
N HIS A 81 -7.93 7.65 -4.34
CA HIS A 81 -6.85 7.87 -3.38
C HIS A 81 -7.36 8.13 -1.95
N PHE A 82 -8.50 8.82 -1.81
CA PHE A 82 -9.09 9.15 -0.51
C PHE A 82 -10.06 8.05 -0.04
N MET A 83 -9.61 6.79 -0.06
CA MET A 83 -10.45 5.61 0.27
C MET A 83 -11.12 5.65 1.66
N PHE A 84 -10.58 6.43 2.59
CA PHE A 84 -11.17 6.65 3.91
C PHE A 84 -12.40 7.59 3.89
N GLN A 85 -12.63 8.33 2.81
CA GLN A 85 -13.82 9.17 2.58
C GLN A 85 -14.81 8.56 1.59
N GLU A 86 -14.49 7.42 0.98
CA GLU A 86 -15.36 6.76 0.01
C GLU A 86 -16.62 6.17 0.66
N LYS A 87 -17.65 5.92 -0.15
CA LYS A 87 -18.92 5.34 0.33
C LYS A 87 -18.75 3.96 0.97
N ASN A 88 -17.73 3.21 0.56
CA ASN A 88 -17.37 1.91 1.13
C ASN A 88 -16.23 2.01 2.17
N ASN A 89 -15.93 3.19 2.71
CA ASN A 89 -14.84 3.36 3.69
C ASN A 89 -14.94 2.43 4.91
N ARG A 90 -16.15 2.01 5.31
CA ARG A 90 -16.35 1.02 6.38
C ARG A 90 -15.75 -0.34 6.01
N GLN A 91 -15.90 -0.79 4.78
CA GLN A 91 -15.29 -2.03 4.29
C GLN A 91 -13.76 -1.95 4.35
N ILE A 92 -13.18 -0.80 3.98
CA ILE A 92 -11.74 -0.57 4.06
C ILE A 92 -11.26 -0.54 5.52
N ALA A 93 -12.02 0.11 6.41
CA ALA A 93 -11.75 0.13 7.84
C ALA A 93 -11.77 -1.28 8.44
N ASP A 94 -12.75 -2.11 8.09
CA ASP A 94 -12.86 -3.49 8.56
C ASP A 94 -11.67 -4.35 8.11
N LEU A 95 -11.18 -4.16 6.87
CA LEU A 95 -9.96 -4.82 6.38
C LEU A 95 -8.73 -4.44 7.22
N ILE A 96 -8.53 -3.14 7.46
CA ILE A 96 -7.41 -2.62 8.25
C ILE A 96 -7.51 -3.14 9.70
N GLU A 97 -8.69 -3.09 10.31
CA GLU A 97 -8.92 -3.58 11.67
C GLU A 97 -8.61 -5.08 11.79
N ASN A 98 -9.03 -5.89 10.82
CA ASN A 98 -8.74 -7.32 10.81
C ASN A 98 -7.24 -7.59 10.65
N TRP A 99 -6.53 -6.82 9.82
CA TRP A 99 -5.09 -6.93 9.64
C TRP A 99 -4.31 -6.55 10.92
N LEU A 100 -4.74 -5.50 11.63
CA LEU A 100 -4.19 -5.11 12.93
C LEU A 100 -4.41 -6.21 13.98
N LYS A 101 -5.64 -6.71 14.11
CA LYS A 101 -5.98 -7.80 15.05
C LYS A 101 -5.18 -9.07 14.80
N ALA A 102 -5.01 -9.46 13.54
CA ALA A 102 -4.22 -10.64 13.16
C ALA A 102 -2.75 -10.53 13.62
N ARG A 103 -2.25 -9.31 13.76
CA ARG A 103 -0.89 -8.98 14.22
C ARG A 103 -0.80 -8.58 15.69
N LYS A 104 -1.93 -8.60 16.42
CA LYS A 104 -2.04 -8.19 17.83
C LYS A 104 -1.57 -6.74 18.06
N LEU A 105 -1.90 -5.86 17.11
CA LEU A 105 -1.67 -4.42 17.18
C LEU A 105 -2.92 -3.67 17.67
#